data_AF-A0A435XQ80-F1
#
_entry.id   AF-A0A435XQ80-F1
#
_cell.length_a   1.000
_cell.length_b   1.000
_cell.length_c   1.000
_cell.angle_alpha   90.00
_cell.angle_beta   90.00
_cell.angle_gamma   90.00
#
_symmetry.space_group_name_H-M   'P 1'
#
loop_
_entity.id
_entity.type
_entity.pdbx_description
1 polymer ?
#
loop_
_entity_poly.entity_id
_entity_poly.type
_entity_poly.pdbx_seq_one_letter_code
_entity_poly.pdbx_strand_id
1 'polypeptide(L)'
;RALRLMRERITLHRRDIHKLIEAAVEEDVPGDWGTLWKRFRAIVDAIPRRAGLSELEGVVAELVELHEAVNKMLESFTNAKNPSGNESHNERQQSDSNTDSTFVFEPAFEKSRAEAEPTSHPPEKPKGYPIGLVLRACPDIADYAVNGIGSWRDLMMTAAQVRGYLGVSPSAYE
;
A
#
# COMPACT_ATOMS: atom_id res chain seq x y z
N ARG A 1 3.90 -13.27 23.98
CA ARG A 1 2.93 -12.15 23.82
C ARG A 1 3.62 -10.82 23.52
N ALA A 2 4.52 -10.34 24.39
CA ALA A 2 5.22 -9.06 24.20
C ALA A 2 6.00 -8.94 22.87
N LEU A 3 6.79 -9.95 22.48
CA LEU A 3 7.51 -9.96 21.19
C LEU A 3 6.59 -9.80 19.97
N ARG A 4 5.39 -10.39 20.00
CA ARG A 4 4.42 -10.28 18.91
C ARG A 4 3.89 -8.86 18.80
N LEU A 5 3.51 -8.25 19.93
CA LEU A 5 3.05 -6.86 19.99
C LEU A 5 4.12 -5.87 19.48
N MET A 6 5.39 -6.09 19.83
CA MET A 6 6.48 -5.26 19.33
C MET A 6 6.63 -5.35 17.81
N ARG A 7 6.56 -6.56 17.25
CA ARG A 7 6.60 -6.75 15.79
C ARG A 7 5.41 -6.11 15.09
N GLU A 8 4.21 -6.27 15.64
CA GLU A 8 3.00 -5.60 15.13
C GLU A 8 3.20 -4.07 15.12
N ARG A 9 3.69 -3.50 16.23
CA ARG A 9 3.96 -2.05 16.32
C ARG A 9 4.98 -1.56 15.29
N ILE A 10 6.08 -2.29 15.10
CA ILE A 10 7.08 -1.99 14.05
C ILE A 10 6.43 -2.02 12.66
N THR A 11 5.62 -3.04 12.37
CA THR A 11 4.97 -3.13 11.05
C THR A 11 4.02 -1.98 10.79
N LEU A 12 3.31 -1.49 11.82
CA LEU A 12 2.42 -0.33 11.70
C LEU A 12 3.23 0.94 11.44
N HIS A 13 4.21 1.27 12.30
CA HIS A 13 5.00 2.49 12.12
C HIS A 13 5.75 2.52 10.78
N ARG A 14 6.25 1.38 10.31
CA ARG A 14 6.89 1.30 8.99
C ARG A 14 5.93 1.64 7.85
N ARG A 15 4.69 1.17 7.92
CA ARG A 15 3.67 1.46 6.91
C ARG A 15 3.27 2.94 6.97
N ASP A 16 3.00 3.43 8.17
CA ASP A 16 2.51 4.78 8.38
C ASP A 16 3.55 5.82 7.93
N ILE A 17 4.81 5.67 8.37
CA ILE A 17 5.91 6.55 7.95
C ILE A 17 6.11 6.51 6.43
N HIS A 18 6.09 5.32 5.84
CA HIS A 18 6.23 5.19 4.38
C HIS A 18 5.11 5.94 3.65
N LYS A 19 3.86 5.77 4.09
CA LYS A 19 2.69 6.39 3.47
C LYS A 19 2.65 7.90 3.67
N LEU A 20 3.05 8.41 4.85
CA LEU A 20 3.14 9.84 5.10
C LEU A 20 4.20 10.51 4.22
N ILE A 21 5.38 9.89 4.06
CA ILE A 21 6.44 10.43 3.20
C ILE A 21 6.03 10.35 1.72
N GLU A 22 5.42 9.23 1.29
CA GLU A 22 4.92 9.06 -0.08
C GLU A 22 3.88 10.14 -0.42
N ALA A 23 2.86 10.31 0.43
CA ALA A 23 1.84 11.35 0.25
C ALA A 23 2.43 12.76 0.24
N ALA A 24 3.40 13.05 1.11
CA ALA A 24 4.05 14.36 1.15
C ALA A 24 4.82 14.68 -0.14
N VAL A 25 5.45 13.67 -0.76
CA VAL A 25 6.14 13.81 -2.04
C VAL A 25 5.15 13.95 -3.19
N GLU A 26 4.05 13.18 -3.19
CA GLU A 26 2.99 13.27 -4.20
C GLU A 26 2.28 14.63 -4.19
N GLU A 27 2.08 15.21 -3.00
CA GLU A 27 1.46 16.53 -2.81
C GLU A 27 2.46 17.70 -2.98
N ASP A 28 3.70 17.42 -3.38
CA ASP A 28 4.79 18.41 -3.53
C ASP A 28 4.98 19.29 -2.28
N VAL A 29 4.83 18.69 -1.10
CA VAL A 29 4.98 19.39 0.17
C VAL A 29 6.45 19.83 0.30
N PRO A 30 6.75 21.11 0.56
CA PRO A 30 8.12 21.57 0.78
C PRO A 30 8.67 20.97 2.08
N GLY A 31 9.80 20.27 1.99
CA GLY A 31 10.44 19.64 3.12
C GLY A 31 11.64 18.80 2.71
N ASP A 32 12.52 18.49 3.68
CA ASP A 32 13.65 17.59 3.46
C ASP A 32 13.21 16.11 3.62
N TRP A 33 12.25 15.70 2.80
CA TRP A 33 11.72 14.33 2.77
C TRP A 33 12.79 13.31 2.42
N GLY A 34 13.80 13.72 1.62
CA GLY A 34 14.93 12.87 1.25
C GLY A 34 15.76 12.43 2.46
N THR A 35 16.04 13.34 3.41
CA THR A 35 16.76 12.99 4.64
C THR A 35 15.92 12.10 5.56
N LEU A 36 14.62 12.39 5.71
CA LEU A 36 13.72 11.53 6.49
C LEU A 36 13.60 10.12 5.89
N TRP A 37 13.53 10.02 4.56
CA TRP A 37 13.51 8.74 3.85
C TRP A 37 14.81 7.93 4.02
N LYS A 38 15.97 8.60 3.99
CA LYS A 38 17.25 7.95 4.25
C LYS A 38 17.32 7.41 5.69
N ARG A 39 16.88 8.21 6.67
CA ARG A 39 16.81 7.78 8.08
C ARG A 39 15.84 6.60 8.25
N PHE A 40 14.67 6.67 7.61
CA PHE A 40 13.71 5.56 7.58
C PHE A 40 14.34 4.27 7.07
N ARG A 41 15.02 4.32 5.91
CA ARG A 41 15.67 3.16 5.32
C ARG A 41 16.77 2.60 6.20
N ALA A 42 17.60 3.46 6.79
CA ALA A 42 18.65 3.02 7.71
C ALA A 42 18.08 2.22 8.89
N ILE A 43 16.99 2.68 9.51
CA ILE A 43 16.34 1.97 10.63
C ILE A 43 15.77 0.63 10.15
N VAL A 44 15.05 0.61 9.03
CA VAL A 44 14.40 -0.60 8.50
C VAL A 44 15.42 -1.67 8.09
N ASP A 45 16.52 -1.25 7.46
CA ASP A 45 17.57 -2.16 6.99
C ASP A 45 18.42 -2.71 8.14
N ALA A 46 18.47 -2.00 9.28
CA ALA A 46 19.14 -2.45 10.50
C ALA A 46 18.36 -3.50 11.29
N ILE A 47 17.07 -3.75 11.01
CA ILE A 47 16.24 -4.69 11.77
C ILE A 47 16.74 -6.14 11.58
N PRO A 48 17.24 -6.81 12.63
CA PRO A 48 17.74 -8.18 12.49
C PRO A 48 16.62 -9.18 12.21
N ARG A 49 16.91 -10.20 11.40
CA ARG A 49 15.98 -11.33 11.14
C ARG A 49 15.61 -12.11 12.41
N ARG A 50 16.45 -12.07 13.44
CA ARG A 50 16.20 -12.66 14.77
C ARG A 50 16.55 -11.64 15.85
N ALA A 51 15.62 -10.73 16.14
CA ALA A 51 15.80 -9.74 17.20
C ALA A 51 15.18 -10.18 18.53
N GLY A 52 15.86 -9.87 19.63
CA GLY A 52 15.37 -9.99 20.99
C GLY A 52 14.37 -8.87 21.36
N LEU A 53 13.74 -8.96 22.54
CA LEU A 53 12.74 -7.97 22.97
C LEU A 53 13.33 -6.56 23.10
N SER A 54 14.48 -6.44 23.77
CA SER A 54 15.15 -5.15 24.01
C SER A 54 15.60 -4.47 22.72
N GLU A 55 16.06 -5.25 21.73
CA GLU A 55 16.43 -4.71 20.41
C GLU A 55 15.19 -4.19 19.67
N LEU A 56 14.08 -4.93 19.71
CA LEU A 56 12.82 -4.49 19.10
C LEU A 56 12.25 -3.24 19.78
N GLU A 57 12.42 -3.10 21.11
CA GLU A 57 12.04 -1.88 21.83
C GLU A 57 12.86 -0.67 21.37
N GLY A 58 14.17 -0.83 21.18
CA GLY A 58 15.02 0.21 20.59
C GLY A 58 14.55 0.61 19.19
N VAL A 59 14.29 -0.37 18.32
CA VAL A 59 13.76 -0.12 16.97
C VAL A 59 12.42 0.61 17.00
N VAL A 60 11.51 0.24 17.91
CA VAL A 60 10.23 0.94 18.08
C VAL A 60 10.45 2.39 18.50
N ALA A 61 11.35 2.65 19.45
CA ALA A 61 11.66 4.01 19.88
C ALA A 61 12.18 4.87 18.71
N GLU A 62 13.13 4.34 17.92
CA GLU A 62 13.66 5.04 16.74
C GLU A 62 12.58 5.32 15.68
N LEU A 63 11.66 4.36 15.46
CA LEU A 63 10.53 4.56 14.53
C LEU A 63 9.53 5.58 15.06
N VAL A 64 9.27 5.64 16.37
CA VAL A 64 8.38 6.65 16.98
C VAL A 64 8.98 8.04 16.81
N GLU A 65 10.26 8.23 17.11
CA GLU A 65 10.94 9.52 16.92
C GLU A 65 10.91 9.97 15.45
N LEU A 66 11.10 9.04 14.52
CA LEU A 66 11.03 9.34 13.10
C LEU A 66 9.61 9.73 12.67
N HIS A 67 8.60 9.03 13.18
CA HIS A 67 7.21 9.35 12.93
C HIS A 67 6.86 10.76 13.43
N GLU A 68 7.31 11.13 14.63
CA GLU A 68 7.15 12.50 15.16
C GLU A 68 7.85 13.54 14.29
N ALA A 69 9.06 13.25 13.78
CA ALA A 69 9.78 14.15 12.90
C ALA A 69 9.04 14.37 11.57
N VAL A 70 8.46 13.32 11.00
CA VAL A 70 7.61 13.39 9.80
C VAL A 70 6.37 14.25 10.07
N ASN A 71 5.65 13.99 11.17
CA ASN A 71 4.48 14.77 11.55
C ASN A 71 4.80 16.24 11.75
N LYS A 72 5.90 16.56 12.46
CA LYS A 72 6.32 17.94 12.69
C LYS A 72 6.63 18.67 11.38
N MET A 73 7.20 17.98 10.39
CA MET A 73 7.45 18.54 9.06
C MET A 73 6.13 18.85 8.33
N LEU A 74 5.18 17.90 8.33
CA LEU A 74 3.84 18.08 7.76
C LEU A 74 3.05 19.22 8.44
N GLU A 75 3.09 19.28 9.77
CA GLU A 75 2.43 20.34 10.55
C GLU A 75 3.02 21.71 10.25
N SER A 76 4.35 21.82 10.14
CA SER A 76 5.01 23.08 9.81
C SER A 76 4.57 23.65 8.45
N PHE A 77 4.31 22.78 7.47
CA PHE A 77 3.74 23.18 6.19
C PHE A 77 2.28 23.62 6.30
N THR A 78 1.47 22.86 7.02
CA THR A 78 0.05 23.17 7.23
C THR A 78 -0.14 24.53 7.91
N ASN A 79 0.68 24.82 8.92
CA ASN A 79 0.69 26.10 9.64
C ASN A 79 1.16 27.26 8.75
N ALA A 80 2.15 27.04 7.87
CA ALA A 80 2.62 28.06 6.93
C ALA A 80 1.58 28.42 5.86
N LYS A 81 0.76 27.45 5.44
CA LYS A 81 -0.30 27.65 4.43
C LYS A 81 -1.52 28.39 4.99
N ASN A 82 -1.77 28.32 6.30
CA ASN A 82 -2.85 29.02 6.99
C ASN A 82 -2.32 29.93 8.11
N PRO A 83 -1.79 31.13 7.79
CA PRO A 83 -1.24 32.04 8.80
C PRO A 83 -2.31 32.73 9.69
N SER A 84 -3.59 32.35 9.60
CA SER A 84 -4.62 32.92 10.48
C SER A 84 -4.57 32.28 11.87
N GLY A 85 -3.73 32.83 12.74
CA GLY A 85 -3.81 32.57 14.17
C GLY A 85 -5.11 33.15 14.73
N ASN A 86 -6.15 32.33 14.85
CA ASN A 86 -7.33 32.70 15.61
C ASN A 86 -7.17 32.17 17.05
N GLU A 87 -6.43 32.93 17.87
CA GLU A 87 -6.11 32.63 19.29
C GLU A 87 -7.31 32.78 20.25
N SER A 88 -8.53 32.80 19.74
CA SER A 88 -9.73 32.98 20.56
C SER A 88 -10.93 32.38 19.84
N HIS A 89 -11.20 31.10 20.06
CA HIS A 89 -12.58 30.65 20.15
C HIS A 89 -12.68 29.62 21.28
N ASN A 90 -13.27 30.06 22.39
CA ASN A 90 -13.88 29.17 23.37
C ASN A 90 -15.07 28.50 22.69
N GLU A 91 -14.86 27.35 22.06
CA GLU A 91 -15.96 26.47 21.69
C GLU A 91 -15.91 25.17 22.47
N ARG A 92 -17.09 24.78 22.96
CA ARG A 92 -17.27 23.76 23.98
C ARG A 92 -16.75 22.42 23.48
N GLN A 93 -16.02 21.74 24.35
CA GLN A 93 -15.70 20.32 24.21
C GLN A 93 -17.00 19.55 23.95
N GLN A 94 -17.17 19.08 22.71
CA GLN A 94 -18.18 18.09 22.38
C GLN A 94 -17.49 16.74 22.33
N SER A 95 -17.69 15.98 23.39
CA SER A 95 -17.47 14.54 23.40
C SER A 95 -18.84 13.90 23.30
N ASP A 96 -19.24 13.49 22.10
CA ASP A 96 -20.35 12.56 21.91
C ASP A 96 -19.94 11.51 20.89
N SER A 97 -19.61 10.33 21.42
CA SER A 97 -19.43 9.10 20.66
C SER A 97 -20.76 8.69 20.05
N ASN A 98 -20.86 8.62 18.72
CA ASN A 98 -21.73 7.67 18.03
C ASN A 98 -21.06 7.21 16.74
N THR A 99 -20.70 5.92 16.73
CA THR A 99 -20.31 5.17 15.54
C THR A 99 -21.44 5.22 14.53
N ASP A 100 -21.24 5.92 13.42
CA ASP A 100 -21.96 5.66 12.19
C ASP A 100 -20.96 5.16 11.14
N SER A 101 -21.10 3.88 10.82
CA SER A 101 -20.34 3.16 9.81
C SER A 101 -20.73 3.73 8.44
N THR A 102 -20.16 4.87 8.07
CA THR A 102 -20.29 5.39 6.71
C THR A 102 -19.31 4.61 5.83
N PHE A 103 -19.85 3.63 5.11
CA PHE A 103 -19.23 3.08 3.90
C PHE A 103 -18.93 4.25 2.96
N VAL A 104 -17.67 4.67 2.88
CA VAL A 104 -17.21 5.62 1.87
C VAL A 104 -16.59 4.81 0.75
N PHE A 105 -17.37 4.66 -0.31
CA PHE A 105 -16.92 4.25 -1.64
C PHE A 105 -15.72 5.09 -2.07
N GLU A 106 -14.67 4.42 -2.57
CA GLU A 106 -13.59 5.09 -3.29
C GLU A 106 -14.15 5.72 -4.58
N PRO A 107 -13.92 7.02 -4.84
CA PRO A 107 -14.17 7.60 -6.15
C PRO A 107 -13.15 7.02 -7.13
N ALA A 108 -13.64 6.19 -8.07
CA ALA A 108 -12.91 5.85 -9.27
C ALA A 108 -12.72 7.14 -10.08
N PHE A 109 -11.55 7.77 -9.95
CA PHE A 109 -11.20 8.92 -10.76
C PHE A 109 -10.60 8.44 -12.08
N GLU A 110 -11.45 8.31 -13.09
CA GLU A 110 -11.04 8.21 -14.49
C GLU A 110 -10.28 9.47 -14.91
N LYS A 111 -8.97 9.33 -15.15
CA LYS A 111 -8.23 10.20 -16.06
C LYS A 111 -7.27 9.37 -16.89
N SER A 112 -7.77 8.83 -18.00
CA SER A 112 -6.96 8.28 -19.08
C SER A 112 -6.98 9.24 -20.27
N ARG A 113 -5.92 10.04 -20.40
CA ARG A 113 -5.38 10.39 -21.72
C ARG A 113 -3.91 10.75 -21.60
N ALA A 114 -3.06 9.75 -21.84
CA ALA A 114 -1.70 9.96 -22.34
C ALA A 114 -1.50 8.95 -23.47
N GLU A 115 -1.28 9.48 -24.68
CA GLU A 115 -0.88 8.71 -25.86
C GLU A 115 0.44 7.99 -25.57
N ALA A 116 0.44 6.67 -25.76
CA ALA A 116 1.63 5.84 -25.65
C ALA A 116 2.41 5.87 -26.97
N GLU A 117 3.68 6.27 -26.92
CA GLU A 117 4.63 6.01 -28.00
C GLU A 117 5.11 4.54 -27.98
N PRO A 118 5.28 3.89 -29.14
CA PRO A 118 5.65 2.48 -29.21
C PRO A 118 7.17 2.33 -29.12
N THR A 119 7.68 1.89 -27.96
CA THR A 119 9.09 1.49 -27.85
C THR A 119 9.23 0.01 -28.23
N SER A 120 9.86 -0.23 -29.38
CA SER A 120 10.19 -1.54 -29.91
C SER A 120 11.17 -2.30 -29.01
N HIS A 121 10.76 -3.48 -28.52
CA HIS A 121 11.68 -4.47 -27.96
C HIS A 121 11.69 -5.76 -28.78
N PRO A 122 12.86 -6.38 -29.03
CA PRO A 122 13.04 -7.51 -29.93
C PRO A 122 12.51 -8.84 -29.35
N PRO A 123 12.29 -9.88 -30.19
CA PRO A 123 11.45 -11.02 -29.84
C PRO A 123 12.21 -12.05 -29.01
N GLU A 124 11.87 -12.18 -27.72
CA GLU A 124 12.33 -13.31 -26.91
C GLU A 124 11.34 -14.49 -26.92
N LYS A 125 11.92 -15.64 -27.26
CA LYS A 125 11.46 -17.04 -27.33
C LYS A 125 10.36 -17.45 -26.33
N PRO A 126 9.54 -18.48 -26.66
CA PRO A 126 8.18 -18.62 -26.14
C PRO A 126 8.16 -18.89 -24.62
N LYS A 127 7.73 -17.89 -23.87
CA LYS A 127 7.51 -17.94 -22.41
C LYS A 127 6.16 -18.59 -22.11
N GLY A 128 6.07 -19.92 -22.26
CA GLY A 128 4.90 -20.68 -21.83
C GLY A 128 5.22 -21.47 -20.56
N TYR A 129 4.52 -21.19 -19.45
CA TYR A 129 4.54 -22.11 -18.31
C TYR A 129 3.83 -23.43 -18.70
N PRO A 130 4.17 -24.58 -18.10
CA PRO A 130 3.37 -25.78 -18.32
C PRO A 130 2.01 -25.62 -17.62
N ILE A 131 0.91 -25.99 -18.30
CA ILE A 131 -0.45 -25.83 -17.77
C ILE A 131 -0.64 -26.53 -16.42
N GLY A 132 0.00 -27.69 -16.22
CA GLY A 132 -0.03 -28.40 -14.95
C GLY A 132 0.61 -27.65 -13.78
N LEU A 133 1.57 -26.75 -14.03
CA LEU A 133 2.13 -25.87 -12.99
C LEU A 133 1.12 -24.78 -12.61
N VAL A 134 0.42 -24.23 -13.59
CA VAL A 134 -0.61 -23.20 -13.36
C VAL A 134 -1.79 -23.78 -12.58
N LEU A 135 -2.26 -24.97 -12.95
CA LEU A 135 -3.35 -25.65 -12.22
C LEU A 135 -2.96 -26.06 -10.80
N ARG A 136 -1.66 -26.27 -10.52
CA ARG A 136 -1.17 -26.49 -9.15
C ARG A 136 -1.16 -25.22 -8.31
N ALA A 137 -0.86 -24.08 -8.94
CA ALA A 137 -0.86 -22.78 -8.26
C ALA A 137 -2.29 -22.25 -8.04
N CYS A 138 -3.22 -22.58 -8.94
CA CYS A 138 -4.61 -22.14 -8.92
C CYS A 138 -5.55 -23.35 -8.99
N PRO A 139 -5.63 -24.19 -7.94
CA PRO A 139 -6.45 -25.40 -7.97
C PRO A 139 -7.95 -25.11 -8.11
N ASP A 140 -8.44 -24.03 -7.49
CA ASP A 140 -9.87 -23.68 -7.42
C ASP A 140 -10.49 -23.39 -8.80
N ILE A 141 -9.68 -23.04 -9.81
CA ILE A 141 -10.18 -22.80 -11.17
C ILE A 141 -10.73 -24.07 -11.82
N ALA A 142 -10.29 -25.25 -11.35
CA ALA A 142 -10.75 -26.54 -11.84
C ALA A 142 -12.24 -26.77 -11.52
N ASP A 143 -12.74 -26.23 -10.40
CA ASP A 143 -14.14 -26.37 -9.97
C ASP A 143 -15.13 -25.66 -10.92
N TYR A 144 -14.62 -24.71 -11.71
CA TYR A 144 -15.41 -23.97 -12.70
C TYR A 144 -15.35 -24.59 -14.11
N ALA A 145 -14.57 -25.66 -14.31
CA ALA A 145 -14.40 -26.29 -15.61
C ALA A 145 -15.36 -27.48 -15.80
N VAL A 146 -16.34 -27.34 -16.69
CA VAL A 146 -17.36 -28.38 -16.97
C VAL A 146 -16.74 -29.71 -17.43
N ASN A 147 -15.67 -29.66 -18.24
CA ASN A 147 -15.00 -30.83 -18.82
C ASN A 147 -13.53 -30.95 -18.39
N GLY A 148 -13.13 -30.25 -17.32
CA GLY A 148 -11.73 -30.11 -16.92
C GLY A 148 -10.91 -29.20 -17.84
N ILE A 149 -9.64 -28.96 -17.46
CA ILE A 149 -8.73 -28.06 -18.18
C ILE A 149 -7.56 -28.89 -18.72
N GLY A 150 -7.61 -29.23 -20.01
CA GLY A 150 -6.58 -30.04 -20.70
C GLY A 150 -5.63 -29.22 -21.58
N SER A 151 -6.04 -27.99 -21.94
CA SER A 151 -5.28 -27.11 -22.81
C SER A 151 -5.34 -25.65 -22.36
N TRP A 152 -4.40 -24.84 -22.85
CA TRP A 152 -4.38 -23.40 -22.58
C TRP A 152 -5.65 -22.69 -23.05
N ARG A 153 -6.30 -23.21 -24.10
CA ARG A 153 -7.58 -22.69 -24.58
C ARG A 153 -8.68 -22.92 -23.54
N ASP A 154 -8.73 -24.12 -22.96
CA ASP A 154 -9.73 -24.46 -21.93
C ASP A 154 -9.55 -23.58 -20.70
N LEU A 155 -8.29 -23.38 -20.28
CA LEU A 155 -7.95 -22.49 -19.18
C LEU A 155 -8.43 -21.05 -19.44
N MET A 156 -8.18 -20.51 -20.63
CA MET A 156 -8.62 -19.15 -20.99
C MET A 156 -10.15 -19.02 -21.02
N MET A 157 -10.87 -20.03 -21.53
CA MET A 157 -12.33 -20.03 -21.54
C MET A 157 -12.90 -20.08 -20.12
N THR A 158 -12.39 -20.97 -19.26
CA THR A 158 -12.80 -21.05 -17.86
C THR A 158 -12.46 -19.76 -17.12
N ALA A 159 -11.26 -19.20 -17.33
CA ALA A 159 -10.85 -17.93 -16.72
C ALA A 159 -11.75 -16.77 -17.14
N ALA A 160 -12.17 -16.70 -18.41
CA ALA A 160 -13.09 -15.66 -18.90
C ALA A 160 -14.46 -15.71 -18.21
N GLN A 161 -14.96 -16.90 -17.88
CA GLN A 161 -16.20 -17.10 -17.14
C GLN A 161 -16.03 -16.72 -15.65
N VAL A 162 -14.96 -17.20 -15.01
CA VAL A 162 -14.64 -16.92 -13.61
C VAL A 162 -14.41 -15.42 -13.36
N ARG A 163 -13.78 -14.73 -14.33
CA ARG A 163 -13.57 -13.27 -14.27
C ARG A 163 -14.87 -12.51 -13.99
N GLY A 164 -15.96 -12.86 -14.67
CA GLY A 164 -17.27 -12.23 -14.48
C GLY A 164 -17.84 -12.50 -13.08
N TYR A 165 -17.60 -13.68 -12.51
CA TYR A 165 -18.04 -14.02 -11.15
C TYR A 165 -17.21 -13.34 -10.06
N LEU A 166 -15.93 -13.09 -10.32
CA LEU A 166 -15.01 -12.43 -9.38
C LEU A 166 -14.97 -10.90 -9.52
N GLY A 167 -15.75 -10.33 -10.45
CA GLY A 167 -15.82 -8.88 -10.66
C GLY A 167 -14.53 -8.25 -11.19
N VAL A 168 -13.67 -9.03 -11.85
CA VAL A 168 -12.38 -8.54 -12.39
C VAL A 168 -12.62 -7.83 -13.73
N SER A 169 -12.26 -6.55 -13.83
CA SER A 169 -12.41 -5.77 -15.07
C SER A 169 -11.30 -6.09 -16.09
N PRO A 170 -11.55 -5.94 -17.40
CA PRO A 170 -10.52 -6.12 -18.44
C PRO A 170 -9.28 -5.23 -18.26
N SER A 171 -9.47 -4.01 -17.75
CA SER A 171 -8.40 -3.06 -17.43
C SER A 171 -7.41 -3.54 -16.37
N ALA A 172 -7.69 -4.64 -15.67
CA ALA A 172 -6.80 -5.19 -14.66
C ALA A 172 -5.63 -6.00 -15.25
N TYR A 173 -5.67 -6.35 -16.55
CA TYR A 173 -4.65 -7.22 -17.16
C TYR A 173 -4.26 -6.85 -18.61
N GLU A 174 -5.00 -5.94 -19.26
CA GLU A 174 -4.68 -5.35 -20.58
C GLU A 174 -3.99 -4.00 -20.43
#